data_AF-A0A653J9Z2-F1
#
_entry.id   AF-A0A653J9Z2-F1
#
_cell.length_a   1.000
_cell.length_b   1.000
_cell.length_c   1.000
_cell.angle_alpha   90.00
_cell.angle_beta   90.00
_cell.angle_gamma   90.00
#
_symmetry.space_group_name_H-M   'P 1'
#
loop_
_entity.id
_entity.type
_entity.pdbx_description
1 polymer ?
#
loop_
_entity_poly.entity_id
_entity_poly.type
_entity_poly.pdbx_seq_one_letter_code
_entity_poly.pdbx_strand_id
1 'polypeptide(L)'
;MPSEKLERLAAQLVAMAEQMRQECSEGEEGGNVAIPSHVAPEGERAELLDRGRALAELLYAARRHRDRLFGPIFGEPAWDILLDLFVMEAKGMRVPVSSACIASGASHSTALRQIDELARHGLVERNRDEHDKRRTYIRLSDRGLHKVALVFEQFGSECGASTGSIVARA
;
A
#
# COMPACT_ATOMS: atom_id res chain seq x y z
N MET A 1 -52.94 0.48 15.09
CA MET A 1 -52.05 1.56 14.63
C MET A 1 -50.61 1.05 14.52
N PRO A 2 -50.25 0.37 13.41
CA PRO A 2 -48.89 -0.16 13.17
C PRO A 2 -47.86 0.89 12.71
N SER A 3 -48.31 2.08 12.31
CA SER A 3 -47.48 3.16 11.72
C SER A 3 -46.40 3.66 12.67
N GLU A 4 -46.75 3.85 13.94
CA GLU A 4 -45.88 4.45 14.95
C GLU A 4 -44.64 3.58 15.27
N LYS A 5 -44.82 2.25 15.18
CA LYS A 5 -43.74 1.28 15.36
C LYS A 5 -42.82 1.24 14.14
N LEU A 6 -43.39 1.42 12.95
CA LEU A 6 -42.65 1.50 11.70
C LEU A 6 -41.84 2.80 11.61
N GLU A 7 -42.43 3.92 12.03
CA GLU A 7 -41.77 5.23 12.10
C GLU A 7 -40.62 5.24 13.11
N ARG A 8 -40.80 4.62 14.30
CA ARG A 8 -39.69 4.43 15.25
C ARG A 8 -38.56 3.59 14.68
N LEU A 9 -38.88 2.51 13.94
CA LEU A 9 -37.86 1.67 13.32
C LEU A 9 -37.08 2.42 12.24
N ALA A 10 -37.77 3.21 11.41
CA ALA A 10 -37.16 4.03 10.38
C ALA A 10 -36.22 5.08 10.99
N ALA A 11 -36.64 5.76 12.07
CA ALA A 11 -35.81 6.72 12.78
C ALA A 11 -34.56 6.05 13.41
N GLN A 12 -34.71 4.82 13.91
CA GLN A 12 -33.60 4.05 14.49
C GLN A 12 -32.55 3.68 13.43
N LEU A 13 -32.98 3.32 12.22
CA LEU A 13 -32.07 3.01 11.11
C LEU A 13 -31.33 4.26 10.62
N VAL A 14 -32.00 5.41 10.57
CA VAL A 14 -31.35 6.69 10.21
C VAL A 14 -30.29 7.07 11.26
N ALA A 15 -30.62 6.96 12.55
CA ALA A 15 -29.67 7.26 13.63
C ALA A 15 -28.45 6.33 13.63
N MET A 16 -28.66 5.02 13.39
CA MET A 16 -27.54 4.08 13.25
C MET A 16 -26.68 4.38 12.02
N ALA A 17 -27.28 4.76 10.89
CA ALA A 17 -26.55 5.14 9.69
C ALA A 17 -25.75 6.45 9.85
N GLU A 18 -26.23 7.38 10.68
CA GLU A 18 -25.49 8.59 11.05
C GLU A 18 -24.34 8.28 12.01
N GLN A 19 -24.55 7.41 13.00
CA GLN A 19 -23.49 6.92 13.89
C GLN A 19 -22.36 6.22 13.11
N MET A 20 -22.70 5.39 12.11
CA MET A 20 -21.69 4.76 11.25
C MET A 20 -20.90 5.77 10.42
N ARG A 21 -21.50 6.89 9.98
CA ARG A 21 -20.76 7.97 9.30
C ARG A 21 -19.83 8.72 10.23
N GLN A 22 -20.22 8.85 11.50
CA GLN A 22 -19.46 9.59 12.51
C GLN A 22 -18.29 8.77 13.07
N GLU A 23 -18.41 7.44 13.13
CA GLU A 23 -17.30 6.54 13.48
C GLU A 23 -16.22 6.45 12.39
N CYS A 24 -16.53 6.80 11.14
CA CYS A 24 -15.54 6.90 10.07
C CYS A 24 -14.67 8.18 10.14
N SER A 25 -14.93 9.13 11.05
CA SER A 25 -14.26 10.44 11.02
C SER A 25 -12.94 10.55 11.80
N GLU A 26 -12.36 9.46 12.31
CA GLU A 26 -11.11 9.51 13.08
C GLU A 26 -10.04 8.56 12.52
N GLY A 27 -9.44 8.96 11.39
CA GLY A 27 -8.28 8.26 10.82
C GLY A 27 -7.80 8.71 9.43
N GLU A 28 -8.36 9.80 8.89
CA GLU A 28 -8.07 10.28 7.54
C GLU A 28 -7.11 11.48 7.55
N GLU A 29 -5.81 11.20 7.74
CA GLU A 29 -4.77 12.04 7.15
C GLU A 29 -3.97 11.19 6.16
N GLY A 30 -4.33 11.27 4.88
CA GLY A 30 -3.55 10.68 3.79
C GLY A 30 -4.35 10.33 2.54
N GLY A 31 -4.60 11.33 1.68
CA GLY A 31 -4.94 11.18 0.26
C GLY A 31 -6.26 10.45 -0.03
N ASN A 32 -7.29 11.23 -0.35
CA ASN A 32 -8.67 10.81 -0.61
C ASN A 32 -8.78 9.93 -1.88
N VAL A 33 -8.50 8.64 -1.75
CA VAL A 33 -9.01 7.59 -2.65
C VAL A 33 -9.72 6.58 -1.76
N ALA A 34 -10.99 6.31 -2.05
CA ALA A 34 -11.80 5.32 -1.33
C ALA A 34 -11.20 3.92 -1.58
N ILE A 35 -10.36 3.47 -0.66
CA ILE A 35 -9.71 2.16 -0.73
C ILE A 35 -10.46 1.22 0.20
N PRO A 36 -10.90 0.05 -0.28
CA PRO A 36 -11.60 -0.92 0.55
C PRO A 36 -10.79 -1.25 1.81
N SER A 37 -11.41 -1.10 2.99
CA SER A 37 -10.81 -1.46 4.28
C SER A 37 -10.97 -2.95 4.63
N HIS A 38 -11.70 -3.70 3.79
CA HIS A 38 -11.91 -5.13 3.99
C HIS A 38 -10.67 -5.95 3.63
N VAL A 39 -10.50 -7.07 4.33
CA VAL A 39 -9.50 -8.08 3.99
C VAL A 39 -9.81 -8.60 2.59
N ALA A 40 -8.88 -8.41 1.66
CA ALA A 40 -9.07 -8.84 0.28
C ALA A 40 -9.05 -10.38 0.24
N PRO A 41 -9.97 -11.03 -0.49
CA PRO A 41 -9.85 -12.46 -0.75
C PRO A 41 -8.48 -12.78 -1.35
N GLU A 42 -7.90 -13.94 -1.01
CA GLU A 42 -6.56 -14.33 -1.49
C GLU A 42 -6.43 -14.26 -3.03
N GLY A 43 -7.53 -14.52 -3.75
CA GLY A 43 -7.57 -14.41 -5.22
C GLY A 43 -7.43 -12.99 -5.75
N GLU A 44 -8.08 -12.00 -5.12
CA GLU A 44 -7.95 -10.58 -5.51
C GLU A 44 -6.53 -10.07 -5.25
N ARG A 45 -5.96 -10.45 -4.10
CA ARG A 45 -4.58 -10.12 -3.75
C ARG A 45 -3.59 -10.60 -4.80
N ALA A 46 -3.72 -11.87 -5.21
CA ALA A 46 -2.86 -12.47 -6.23
C ALA A 46 -3.00 -11.74 -7.59
N GLU A 47 -4.22 -11.38 -7.98
CA GLU A 47 -4.47 -10.67 -9.23
C GLU A 47 -3.83 -9.28 -9.25
N LEU A 48 -3.97 -8.51 -8.16
CA LEU A 48 -3.36 -7.18 -8.03
C LEU A 48 -1.83 -7.25 -8.12
N LEU A 49 -1.24 -8.23 -7.41
CA LEU A 49 0.21 -8.48 -7.43
C LEU A 49 0.70 -8.83 -8.83
N ASP A 50 0.00 -9.73 -9.54
CA ASP A 50 0.37 -10.14 -10.90
C ASP A 50 0.33 -8.95 -11.88
N ARG A 51 -0.77 -8.19 -11.85
CA ARG A 51 -0.99 -7.02 -12.71
C ARG A 51 0.07 -5.92 -12.50
N GLY A 52 0.45 -5.67 -11.24
CA GLY A 52 1.38 -4.60 -10.88
C GLY A 52 2.86 -5.00 -10.90
N ARG A 53 3.18 -6.29 -10.96
CA ARG A 53 4.55 -6.79 -10.71
C ARG A 53 5.59 -6.17 -11.63
N ALA A 54 5.34 -6.16 -12.94
CA ALA A 54 6.32 -5.68 -13.90
C ALA A 54 6.64 -4.18 -13.70
N LEU A 55 5.61 -3.37 -13.40
CA LEU A 55 5.80 -1.95 -13.13
C LEU A 55 6.50 -1.71 -11.79
N ALA A 56 6.15 -2.47 -10.75
CA ALA A 56 6.83 -2.41 -9.46
C ALA A 56 8.33 -2.74 -9.60
N GLU A 57 8.68 -3.81 -10.33
CA GLU A 57 10.07 -4.20 -10.61
C GLU A 57 10.81 -3.10 -11.39
N LEU A 58 10.18 -2.52 -12.40
CA LEU A 58 10.75 -1.43 -13.19
C LEU A 58 11.03 -0.18 -12.35
N LEU A 59 10.02 0.30 -11.59
CA LEU A 59 10.14 1.51 -10.77
C LEU A 59 11.18 1.34 -9.66
N TYR A 60 11.21 0.17 -9.02
CA TYR A 60 12.19 -0.13 -7.99
C TYR A 60 13.60 -0.18 -8.58
N ALA A 61 13.78 -0.87 -9.70
CA ALA A 61 15.07 -0.96 -10.39
C ALA A 61 15.57 0.42 -10.85
N ALA A 62 14.70 1.27 -11.39
CA ALA A 62 15.05 2.64 -11.80
C ALA A 62 15.58 3.46 -10.62
N ARG A 63 14.93 3.37 -9.45
CA ARG A 63 15.40 4.04 -8.22
C ARG A 63 16.75 3.51 -7.76
N ARG A 64 16.93 2.18 -7.71
CA ARG A 64 18.22 1.58 -7.34
C ARG A 64 19.34 1.93 -8.33
N HIS A 65 19.02 2.07 -9.62
CA HIS A 65 19.99 2.49 -10.63
C HIS A 65 20.46 3.93 -10.39
N ARG A 66 19.52 4.84 -10.09
CA ARG A 66 19.84 6.23 -9.71
C ARG A 66 20.75 6.28 -8.47
N ASP A 67 20.45 5.49 -7.44
CA ASP A 67 21.27 5.46 -6.21
C ASP A 67 22.70 4.97 -6.47
N ARG A 68 22.89 4.02 -7.42
CA ARG A 68 24.23 3.55 -7.81
C ARG A 68 25.05 4.63 -8.54
N LEU A 69 24.41 5.49 -9.32
CA LEU A 69 25.07 6.51 -10.10
C LEU A 69 25.33 7.79 -9.31
N PHE A 70 24.39 8.20 -8.46
CA PHE A 70 24.41 9.51 -7.78
C PHE A 70 24.58 9.40 -6.26
N GLY A 71 24.62 8.18 -5.71
CA GLY A 71 24.46 7.95 -4.29
C GLY A 71 23.00 8.10 -3.83
N PRO A 72 22.69 7.78 -2.56
CA PRO A 72 21.33 7.75 -2.02
C PRO A 72 20.78 9.14 -1.68
N ILE A 73 20.93 10.11 -2.58
CA ILE A 73 20.54 11.51 -2.36
C ILE A 73 19.07 11.79 -2.72
N PHE A 74 18.43 10.88 -3.48
CA PHE A 74 17.05 11.03 -3.96
C PHE A 74 16.07 10.09 -3.25
N GLY A 75 16.37 9.73 -2.01
CA GLY A 75 15.66 8.66 -1.29
C GLY A 75 14.21 9.00 -0.94
N GLU A 76 13.31 8.04 -1.18
CA GLU A 76 11.94 8.02 -0.67
C GLU A 76 11.74 6.69 0.08
N PRO A 77 12.36 6.54 1.26
CA PRO A 77 12.54 5.23 1.88
C PRO A 77 11.24 4.48 2.16
N ALA A 78 10.15 5.19 2.48
CA ALA A 78 8.83 4.58 2.64
C ALA A 78 8.33 3.95 1.34
N TRP A 79 8.43 4.67 0.23
CA TRP A 79 8.00 4.18 -1.08
C TRP A 79 8.89 3.04 -1.59
N ASP A 80 10.20 3.13 -1.35
CA ASP A 80 11.14 2.05 -1.67
C ASP A 80 10.81 0.76 -0.91
N ILE A 81 10.41 0.86 0.36
CA ILE A 81 9.90 -0.28 1.14
C ILE A 81 8.62 -0.85 0.51
N LEU A 82 7.64 0.00 0.17
CA LEU A 82 6.37 -0.46 -0.42
C LEU A 82 6.60 -1.21 -1.74
N LEU A 83 7.48 -0.70 -2.60
CA LEU A 83 7.85 -1.35 -3.87
C LEU A 83 8.53 -2.71 -3.65
N ASP A 84 9.50 -2.78 -2.73
CA ASP A 84 10.20 -4.02 -2.42
C ASP A 84 9.24 -5.08 -1.87
N LEU A 85 8.37 -4.70 -0.93
CA LEU A 85 7.37 -5.62 -0.39
C LEU A 85 6.42 -6.12 -1.48
N PHE A 86 5.95 -5.25 -2.36
CA PHE A 86 5.09 -5.64 -3.49
C PHE A 86 5.79 -6.67 -4.38
N VAL A 87 7.05 -6.43 -4.77
CA VAL A 87 7.81 -7.34 -5.64
C VAL A 87 8.09 -8.68 -4.95
N MET A 88 8.48 -8.67 -3.67
CA MET A 88 8.76 -9.89 -2.91
C MET A 88 7.49 -10.72 -2.71
N GLU A 89 6.37 -10.05 -2.45
CA GLU A 89 5.11 -10.72 -2.26
C GLU A 89 4.52 -11.29 -3.55
N ALA A 90 4.67 -10.59 -4.67
CA ALA A 90 4.36 -11.13 -6.00
C ALA A 90 5.22 -12.36 -6.36
N LYS A 91 6.36 -12.56 -5.66
CA LYS A 91 7.22 -13.75 -5.76
C LYS A 91 6.91 -14.81 -4.69
N GLY A 92 5.89 -14.61 -3.86
CA GLY A 92 5.54 -15.50 -2.76
C GLY A 92 6.55 -15.52 -1.61
N MET A 93 7.42 -14.51 -1.51
CA MET A 93 8.49 -14.45 -0.52
C MET A 93 8.09 -13.58 0.69
N ARG A 94 8.37 -14.08 1.89
CA ARG A 94 8.23 -13.31 3.12
C ARG A 94 9.44 -12.40 3.32
N VAL A 95 9.21 -11.15 3.71
CA VAL A 95 10.27 -10.15 3.88
C VAL A 95 10.56 -9.94 5.36
N PRO A 96 11.76 -10.28 5.87
CA PRO A 96 12.14 -9.92 7.23
C PRO A 96 12.38 -8.41 7.33
N VAL A 97 12.12 -7.81 8.50
CA VAL A 97 12.30 -6.37 8.73
C VAL A 97 13.70 -5.90 8.36
N SER A 98 14.74 -6.70 8.62
CA SER A 98 16.12 -6.36 8.24
C SER A 98 16.31 -6.23 6.72
N SER A 99 15.63 -7.06 5.92
CA SER A 99 15.65 -6.96 4.46
C SER A 99 14.93 -5.70 3.98
N ALA A 100 13.77 -5.39 4.57
CA ALA A 100 13.05 -4.15 4.28
C ALA A 100 13.88 -2.89 4.63
N CYS A 101 14.68 -2.96 5.71
CA CYS A 101 15.59 -1.88 6.06
C CYS A 101 16.64 -1.64 4.97
N ILE A 102 17.20 -2.71 4.38
CA ILE A 102 18.15 -2.60 3.26
C ILE A 102 17.45 -2.04 2.01
N ALA A 103 16.26 -2.54 1.70
CA ALA A 103 15.46 -2.10 0.56
C ALA A 103 15.14 -0.59 0.60
N SER A 104 14.93 -0.03 1.80
CA SER A 104 14.65 1.40 1.97
C SER A 104 15.73 2.33 1.41
N GLY A 105 16.98 1.86 1.25
CA GLY A 105 18.11 2.70 0.84
C GLY A 105 18.54 3.76 1.88
N ALA A 106 17.94 3.77 3.07
CA ALA A 106 18.24 4.71 4.15
C ALA A 106 19.03 4.05 5.31
N SER A 107 19.42 4.85 6.31
CA SER A 107 20.02 4.32 7.53
C SER A 107 19.05 3.41 8.30
N HIS A 108 19.57 2.44 9.04
CA HIS A 108 18.76 1.45 9.76
C HIS A 108 17.69 2.09 10.68
N SER A 109 18.04 3.12 11.44
CA SER A 109 17.10 3.84 12.31
C SER A 109 16.02 4.59 11.51
N THR A 110 16.40 5.17 10.37
CA THR A 110 15.44 5.85 9.49
C THR A 110 14.48 4.85 8.87
N ALA A 111 14.97 3.72 8.41
CA ALA A 111 14.15 2.66 7.83
C ALA A 111 13.11 2.15 8.84
N LEU A 112 13.54 1.86 10.08
CA LEU A 112 12.60 1.43 11.14
C LEU A 112 11.51 2.47 11.40
N ARG A 113 11.88 3.75 11.48
CA ARG A 113 10.90 4.85 11.63
C ARG A 113 9.90 4.88 10.47
N GLN A 114 10.38 4.71 9.23
CA GLN A 114 9.49 4.66 8.06
C GLN A 114 8.57 3.44 8.10
N ILE A 115 9.06 2.29 8.55
CA ILE A 115 8.21 1.11 8.74
C ILE A 115 7.13 1.38 9.81
N ASP A 116 7.50 2.01 10.94
CA ASP A 116 6.54 2.39 11.99
C ASP A 116 5.48 3.37 11.44
N GLU A 117 5.91 4.33 10.61
CA GLU A 117 5.03 5.28 9.92
C GLU A 117 4.03 4.56 9.01
N LEU A 118 4.54 3.70 8.11
CA LEU A 118 3.71 2.90 7.20
C LEU A 118 2.72 2.01 7.95
N ALA A 119 3.15 1.42 9.08
CA ALA A 119 2.28 0.58 9.91
C ALA A 119 1.17 1.40 10.57
N ARG A 120 1.49 2.61 11.05
CA ARG A 120 0.50 3.53 11.63
C ARG A 120 -0.54 3.99 10.62
N HIS A 121 -0.14 4.17 9.37
CA HIS A 121 -1.05 4.47 8.26
C HIS A 121 -1.81 3.24 7.72
N GLY A 122 -1.62 2.07 8.33
CA GLY A 122 -2.27 0.82 7.92
C GLY A 122 -1.85 0.34 6.53
N LEU A 123 -0.63 0.66 6.08
CA LEU A 123 -0.10 0.28 4.76
C LEU A 123 0.74 -1.00 4.81
N VAL A 124 1.27 -1.34 5.98
CA VAL A 124 2.07 -2.56 6.19
C VAL A 124 1.68 -3.22 7.51
N GLU A 125 1.89 -4.53 7.58
CA GLU A 125 1.65 -5.32 8.77
C GLU A 125 2.92 -6.06 9.18
N ARG A 126 3.15 -6.18 10.50
CA ARG A 126 4.28 -6.92 11.07
C ARG A 126 3.80 -8.22 11.70
N ASN A 127 4.33 -9.34 11.22
CA ASN A 127 4.06 -10.66 11.77
C ASN A 127 5.31 -11.20 12.46
N ARG A 128 5.21 -11.49 13.76
CA ARG A 128 6.28 -12.19 14.48
C ARG A 128 6.23 -13.66 14.08
N ASP A 129 7.39 -14.25 13.79
CA ASP A 129 7.46 -15.68 13.56
C ASP A 129 7.13 -16.44 14.87
N GLU A 130 6.22 -17.41 14.77
CA GLU A 130 5.80 -18.24 15.90
C GLU A 130 6.92 -19.16 16.40
N HIS A 131 7.87 -19.51 15.53
CA HIS A 131 8.96 -20.45 15.80
C HIS A 131 10.28 -19.74 16.15
N ASP A 132 10.46 -18.48 15.72
CA ASP A 132 11.62 -17.65 16.07
C ASP A 132 11.23 -16.19 16.35
N LYS A 133 10.99 -15.86 17.62
CA LYS A 133 10.64 -14.50 18.08
C LYS A 133 11.72 -13.44 17.75
N ARG A 134 12.91 -13.84 17.28
CA ARG A 134 13.96 -12.92 16.83
C ARG A 134 13.72 -12.41 15.41
N ARG A 135 12.87 -13.08 14.62
CA ARG A 135 12.56 -12.71 13.24
C ARG A 135 11.14 -12.13 13.16
N THR A 136 11.09 -10.84 12.85
CA THR A 136 9.85 -10.16 12.50
C THR A 136 9.79 -10.03 10.99
N TYR A 137 8.69 -10.49 10.41
CA TYR A 137 8.37 -10.33 9.00
C TYR A 137 7.44 -9.15 8.81
N ILE A 138 7.52 -8.54 7.64
CA ILE A 138 6.68 -7.43 7.21
C ILE A 138 6.06 -7.76 5.85
N ARG A 139 4.83 -7.31 5.62
CA ARG A 139 4.12 -7.48 4.36
C ARG A 139 3.22 -6.29 4.02
N LEU A 140 2.77 -6.26 2.77
CA LEU A 140 1.57 -5.57 2.30
C LEU A 140 0.39 -5.73 3.27
N SER A 141 -0.17 -4.68 3.88
CA SER A 141 -1.59 -4.78 4.28
C SER A 141 -2.45 -4.82 3.02
N ASP A 142 -3.72 -5.23 3.12
CA ASP A 142 -4.61 -5.20 1.95
C ASP A 142 -4.83 -3.77 1.46
N ARG A 143 -4.99 -2.81 2.37
CA ARG A 143 -5.05 -1.38 2.06
C ARG A 143 -3.76 -0.90 1.38
N GLY A 144 -2.60 -1.28 1.88
CA GLY A 144 -1.31 -0.91 1.29
C GLY A 144 -1.13 -1.47 -0.11
N LEU A 145 -1.52 -2.73 -0.33
CA LEU A 145 -1.49 -3.35 -1.64
C LEU A 145 -2.36 -2.60 -2.65
N HIS A 146 -3.61 -2.28 -2.28
CA HIS A 146 -4.51 -1.52 -3.14
C HIS A 146 -3.98 -0.12 -3.44
N LYS A 147 -3.46 0.61 -2.43
CA LYS A 147 -2.86 1.94 -2.63
C LYS A 147 -1.75 1.88 -3.68
N VAL A 148 -0.85 0.90 -3.56
CA VAL A 148 0.28 0.72 -4.48
C VAL A 148 -0.19 0.31 -5.88
N ALA A 149 -1.16 -0.61 -5.97
CA ALA A 149 -1.73 -1.02 -7.25
C ALA A 149 -2.44 0.13 -7.98
N LEU A 150 -3.17 0.99 -7.26
CA LEU A 150 -3.82 2.18 -7.83
C LEU A 150 -2.80 3.16 -8.42
N VAL A 151 -1.67 3.37 -7.75
CA VAL A 151 -0.57 4.17 -8.28
C VAL A 151 -0.10 3.62 -9.63
N PHE A 152 0.03 2.29 -9.74
CA PHE A 152 0.43 1.63 -10.99
C PHE A 152 -0.60 1.79 -12.12
N GLU A 153 -1.88 1.69 -11.80
CA GLU A 153 -2.98 1.88 -12.77
C GLU A 153 -3.03 3.32 -13.30
N GLN A 154 -2.75 4.30 -12.44
CA GLN A 154 -2.63 5.71 -12.84
C GLN A 154 -1.47 5.92 -13.81
N PHE A 155 -0.29 5.37 -13.51
CA PHE A 155 0.87 5.43 -14.42
C PHE A 155 0.57 4.77 -15.78
N GLY A 156 -0.17 3.66 -15.81
CA GLY A 156 -0.58 3.00 -17.05
C GLY A 156 -1.55 3.83 -17.89
N SER A 157 -2.49 4.50 -17.22
CA SER A 157 -3.52 5.34 -17.88
C SER A 157 -2.92 6.61 -18.51
N GLU A 158 -1.93 7.23 -17.85
CA GLU A 158 -1.25 8.43 -18.35
C GLU A 158 -0.36 8.14 -19.57
N CYS A 159 0.31 6.98 -19.61
CA CYS A 159 1.08 6.54 -20.77
C CYS A 159 0.19 6.25 -21.99
N GLY A 160 -1.02 5.72 -21.78
CA GLY A 160 -2.00 5.49 -22.84
C GLY A 160 -2.55 6.78 -23.47
N ALA A 161 -2.60 7.89 -22.72
CA ALA A 161 -3.11 9.16 -23.20
C ALA A 161 -2.08 10.01 -23.97
N SER A 162 -0.78 9.74 -23.81
CA SER A 162 0.30 10.59 -24.33
C SER A 162 1.27 9.87 -25.28
N THR A 163 0.91 8.71 -25.82
CA THR A 163 1.72 8.02 -26.86
C THR A 163 1.55 8.67 -28.24
N GLY A 164 1.71 9.99 -28.29
CA GLY A 164 2.02 10.75 -29.48
C GLY A 164 3.22 11.64 -29.18
N SER A 165 4.36 11.36 -29.83
CA SER A 165 5.43 12.34 -30.13
C SER A 165 6.80 12.27 -29.40
N ILE A 166 7.19 11.23 -28.67
CA ILE A 166 8.54 11.26 -28.03
C ILE A 166 9.59 10.28 -28.60
N VAL A 167 9.24 9.23 -29.36
CA VAL A 167 10.25 8.28 -29.89
C VAL A 167 10.68 8.56 -31.34
N ALA A 168 10.64 9.82 -31.78
CA ALA A 168 11.16 10.20 -33.09
C ALA A 168 12.05 11.44 -32.99
N ARG A 169 13.21 11.29 -32.33
CA ARG A 169 14.46 12.03 -32.61
C ARG A 169 15.53 11.74 -31.55
N ALA A 170 16.41 10.79 -31.85
CA ALA A 170 17.84 10.84 -31.52
C ALA A 170 18.56 9.85 -32.43
#